data_AF-A0A0K6FUF7-F1
#
_entry.id   AF-A0A0K6FUF7-F1
#
_cell.length_a   1.000
_cell.length_b   1.000
_cell.length_c   1.000
_cell.angle_alpha   90.00
_cell.angle_beta   90.00
_cell.angle_gamma   90.00
#
_symmetry.space_group_name_H-M   'P 1'
#
loop_
_entity.id
_entity.type
_entity.pdbx_description
1 polymer ?
#
loop_
_entity_poly.entity_id
_entity_poly.type
_entity_poly.pdbx_seq_one_letter_code
_entity_poly.pdbx_strand_id
1 'polypeptide(L)'
;MVVNHQAHSGNPYSLLVSKPSHHGTGADRSGGYSQPYKEYGSASVLFCQPQQIMAKKKPATLMSQAGSMVYTGRASANIPNDNPVAPPTDEVPQTIVQHPEFFFDNTLIAIQIENTMFNVHKYQLAKSEVFSDMFKLPKPEGDEPEEGSSPKHPTVIEGVSASDFAALLRVLYASHFSSNQPAPEASLIIPAFRLANMFDFSELRAFLLPLAENSLGDVDKIVFAREFDVKEWLAPAFIRLCQREERLSVEEARKLQVDSVLMISHMWEQFRGRNSTAITGQYYCYGCVGMKPYGGDAHCKHCSGYTSSALRCIGPGTMGANSNTSDTSIEAEVNKWVEDSFASK
;
A
#
# COMPACT_ATOMS: atom_id res chain seq x y z
N MET A 1 -58.36 -18.74 28.70
CA MET A 1 -57.48 -19.93 28.78
C MET A 1 -56.10 -19.49 28.32
N VAL A 2 -54.99 -19.55 29.09
CA VAL A 2 -54.69 -20.00 30.47
C VAL A 2 -53.56 -19.06 30.95
N VAL A 3 -53.76 -18.17 31.93
CA VAL A 3 -53.46 -18.29 33.38
C VAL A 3 -51.97 -18.53 33.75
N ASN A 4 -51.39 -17.48 34.38
CA ASN A 4 -50.34 -17.43 35.42
C ASN A 4 -49.06 -18.29 35.36
N HIS A 5 -47.90 -17.65 35.64
CA HIS A 5 -47.34 -17.72 37.00
C HIS A 5 -46.39 -16.57 37.38
N GLN A 6 -46.57 -16.03 38.60
CA GLN A 6 -45.58 -15.23 39.35
C GLN A 6 -44.89 -16.11 40.40
N ALA A 7 -43.61 -15.83 40.70
CA ALA A 7 -42.95 -15.88 42.02
C ALA A 7 -41.51 -15.34 41.85
N HIS A 8 -41.03 -14.27 42.48
CA HIS A 8 -40.77 -13.94 43.91
C HIS A 8 -39.38 -14.36 44.45
N SER A 9 -38.82 -13.47 45.29
CA SER A 9 -37.50 -13.45 45.98
C SER A 9 -36.35 -12.75 45.21
N GLY A 10 -35.47 -11.94 45.84
CA GLY A 10 -35.47 -11.39 47.20
C GLY A 10 -34.32 -10.37 47.41
N ASN A 11 -34.59 -9.26 48.11
CA ASN A 11 -33.60 -8.27 48.61
C ASN A 11 -32.93 -8.84 49.91
N PRO A 12 -31.94 -8.21 50.60
CA PRO A 12 -31.17 -6.98 50.30
C PRO A 12 -29.65 -7.07 50.56
N TYR A 13 -28.90 -5.98 50.32
CA TYR A 13 -28.04 -5.35 51.35
C TYR A 13 -27.59 -3.94 50.93
N SER A 14 -27.68 -2.99 51.86
CA SER A 14 -27.29 -1.58 51.66
C SER A 14 -26.77 -0.96 52.96
N LEU A 15 -25.53 -0.47 52.98
CA LEU A 15 -24.95 0.44 53.98
C LEU A 15 -23.91 1.32 53.23
N LEU A 16 -24.12 2.63 53.03
CA LEU A 16 -24.10 3.77 53.96
C LEU A 16 -22.71 4.17 54.51
N VAL A 17 -22.14 5.21 53.87
CA VAL A 17 -21.58 6.46 54.44
C VAL A 17 -20.63 6.38 55.66
N SER A 18 -19.38 6.88 55.51
CA SER A 18 -18.83 8.02 56.30
C SER A 18 -17.37 8.40 55.96
N LYS A 19 -17.11 9.72 55.86
CA LYS A 19 -15.82 10.42 56.11
C LYS A 19 -15.89 11.03 57.54
N PRO A 20 -14.80 11.30 58.30
CA PRO A 20 -13.83 12.40 58.03
C PRO A 20 -12.34 12.08 58.42
N SER A 21 -11.32 12.64 57.75
CA SER A 21 -10.57 13.92 57.97
C SER A 21 -9.72 14.03 59.25
N HIS A 22 -8.42 14.31 59.05
CA HIS A 22 -7.42 15.09 59.85
C HIS A 22 -6.01 14.50 59.62
N HIS A 23 -4.86 15.18 59.67
CA HIS A 23 -4.39 16.57 59.55
C HIS A 23 -2.84 16.52 59.73
N GLY A 24 -2.08 17.54 59.31
CA GLY A 24 -0.64 17.69 59.62
C GLY A 24 0.29 17.41 58.42
N THR A 25 0.98 18.35 57.75
CA THR A 25 1.83 19.54 58.09
C THR A 25 3.33 19.24 58.19
N GLY A 26 4.11 19.98 57.39
CA GLY A 26 5.56 20.16 57.49
C GLY A 26 6.39 19.34 56.50
N ALA A 27 7.51 19.79 55.94
CA ALA A 27 8.08 21.10 55.59
C ALA A 27 9.54 20.85 55.12
N ASP A 28 10.08 21.76 54.29
CA ASP A 28 11.49 22.09 54.11
C ASP A 28 12.53 21.17 53.38
N ARG A 29 13.13 21.81 52.36
CA ARG A 29 14.59 21.95 52.07
C ARG A 29 15.41 20.88 51.32
N SER A 30 15.59 21.18 50.03
CA SER A 30 16.88 21.52 49.35
C SER A 30 18.13 20.63 49.43
N GLY A 31 18.72 20.37 48.25
CA GLY A 31 20.05 19.77 48.03
C GLY A 31 19.95 18.29 47.63
N GLY A 32 20.74 17.74 46.70
CA GLY A 32 21.88 18.27 45.94
C GLY A 32 22.95 17.17 45.76
N TYR A 33 23.57 17.09 44.57
CA TYR A 33 24.69 16.21 44.18
C TYR A 33 24.47 14.72 43.78
N SER A 34 24.97 14.44 42.56
CA SER A 34 25.79 13.28 42.13
C SER A 34 25.23 11.87 41.90
N GLN A 35 25.34 11.46 40.62
CA GLN A 35 25.64 10.10 40.11
C GLN A 35 26.85 9.45 40.82
N PRO A 36 27.00 8.09 40.84
CA PRO A 36 27.44 7.32 39.67
C PRO A 36 26.93 5.86 39.47
N TYR A 37 27.07 5.40 38.21
CA TYR A 37 27.29 4.05 37.66
C TYR A 37 26.94 2.75 38.43
N LYS A 38 26.37 1.79 37.68
CA LYS A 38 26.85 0.38 37.66
C LYS A 38 26.38 -0.41 36.41
N GLU A 39 27.35 -0.87 35.62
CA GLU A 39 27.22 -2.04 34.73
C GLU A 39 27.40 -3.35 35.54
N TYR A 40 26.98 -4.47 34.94
CA TYR A 40 27.40 -5.89 35.09
C TYR A 40 26.18 -6.74 34.63
N GLY A 41 26.27 -7.91 33.99
CA GLY A 41 27.42 -8.71 33.59
C GLY A 41 26.97 -10.13 33.20
N SER A 42 27.14 -10.45 31.92
CA SER A 42 27.47 -11.75 31.27
C SER A 42 27.58 -13.06 32.09
N ALA A 43 26.87 -14.12 31.64
CA ALA A 43 27.28 -15.55 31.52
C ALA A 43 26.03 -16.38 31.06
N SER A 44 25.98 -17.28 30.08
CA SER A 44 26.89 -18.25 29.41
C SER A 44 26.74 -19.71 29.87
N VAL A 45 26.25 -20.56 28.95
CA VAL A 45 26.34 -22.05 28.83
C VAL A 45 25.78 -22.93 29.99
N LEU A 46 24.97 -23.98 29.78
CA LEU A 46 25.33 -25.26 29.11
C LEU A 46 24.12 -26.22 28.88
N PHE A 47 24.37 -27.24 28.06
CA PHE A 47 23.54 -28.40 27.67
C PHE A 47 22.77 -29.13 28.79
N CYS A 48 21.58 -29.68 28.44
CA CYS A 48 21.34 -31.15 28.43
C CYS A 48 19.96 -31.56 27.86
N GLN A 49 19.94 -32.57 26.98
CA GLN A 49 18.80 -33.49 26.80
C GLN A 49 19.10 -34.81 27.57
N PRO A 50 18.08 -35.59 27.96
CA PRO A 50 17.79 -36.80 27.17
C PRO A 50 16.29 -37.12 26.96
N GLN A 51 16.06 -38.15 26.14
CA GLN A 51 14.77 -38.63 25.58
C GLN A 51 13.87 -39.36 26.62
N GLN A 52 12.56 -39.59 26.41
CA GLN A 52 11.90 -40.73 25.70
C GLN A 52 10.34 -40.66 25.97
N ILE A 53 9.36 -41.33 25.31
CA ILE A 53 9.28 -42.28 24.17
C ILE A 53 7.88 -42.27 23.46
N MET A 54 7.85 -42.57 22.15
CA MET A 54 6.81 -43.17 21.26
C MET A 54 5.27 -43.04 21.45
N ALA A 55 4.60 -42.68 20.35
CA ALA A 55 3.49 -43.47 19.77
C ALA A 55 3.54 -43.46 18.22
N LYS A 56 3.29 -44.59 17.55
CA LYS A 56 3.55 -44.80 16.11
C LYS A 56 2.29 -44.69 15.24
N LYS A 57 2.41 -44.10 14.03
CA LYS A 57 1.62 -44.47 12.84
C LYS A 57 2.53 -44.44 11.60
N LYS A 58 2.37 -45.42 10.71
CA LYS A 58 3.25 -45.66 9.54
C LYS A 58 2.87 -44.74 8.35
N PRO A 59 3.83 -44.22 7.56
CA PRO A 59 3.58 -43.73 6.21
C PRO A 59 3.57 -44.89 5.20
N ALA A 60 2.88 -44.71 4.07
CA ALA A 60 2.87 -45.65 2.96
C ALA A 60 4.06 -45.42 2.01
N THR A 61 4.65 -46.51 1.52
CA THR A 61 5.76 -46.47 0.56
C THR A 61 5.25 -46.19 -0.85
N LEU A 62 5.58 -45.04 -1.42
CA LEU A 62 5.57 -44.82 -2.87
C LEU A 62 6.97 -45.08 -3.42
N MET A 63 7.13 -46.14 -4.22
CA MET A 63 8.40 -46.42 -4.89
C MET A 63 8.49 -45.57 -6.16
N SER A 64 9.30 -44.51 -6.10
CA SER A 64 9.72 -43.80 -7.31
C SER A 64 10.82 -44.61 -8.00
N GLN A 65 10.48 -45.28 -9.12
CA GLN A 65 11.49 -45.77 -10.05
C GLN A 65 12.13 -44.56 -10.75
N ALA A 66 13.30 -44.17 -10.27
CA ALA A 66 14.10 -43.14 -10.92
C ALA A 66 14.62 -43.66 -12.26
N GLY A 67 14.02 -43.19 -13.36
CA GLY A 67 14.59 -43.36 -14.69
C GLY A 67 15.89 -42.58 -14.80
N SER A 68 17.02 -43.29 -14.85
CA SER A 68 18.33 -42.69 -15.08
C SER A 68 18.46 -42.24 -16.53
N MET A 69 18.28 -40.95 -16.80
CA MET A 69 18.47 -40.38 -18.13
C MET A 69 19.96 -40.10 -18.37
N VAL A 70 20.62 -41.01 -19.08
CA VAL A 70 22.02 -40.84 -19.51
C VAL A 70 22.07 -39.87 -20.69
N TYR A 71 22.53 -38.64 -20.44
CA TYR A 71 22.89 -37.71 -21.51
C TYR A 71 24.19 -38.17 -22.18
N THR A 72 24.08 -38.80 -23.35
CA THR A 72 25.22 -39.11 -24.22
C THR A 72 25.69 -37.86 -24.95
N GLY A 73 26.35 -36.95 -24.21
CA GLY A 73 27.07 -35.83 -24.80
C GLY A 73 28.20 -36.35 -25.69
N ARG A 74 28.01 -36.30 -27.02
CA ARG A 74 29.00 -36.71 -28.01
C ARG A 74 30.16 -35.71 -28.06
N ALA A 75 31.14 -35.89 -27.18
CA ALA A 75 32.39 -35.14 -27.22
C ALA A 75 33.12 -35.45 -28.53
N SER A 76 33.39 -34.41 -29.33
CA SER A 76 34.19 -34.54 -30.54
C SER A 76 35.68 -34.55 -30.19
N ALA A 77 36.33 -35.70 -30.34
CA ALA A 77 37.77 -35.85 -30.17
C ALA A 77 38.38 -36.34 -31.49
N ASN A 78 39.23 -35.50 -32.09
CA ASN A 78 39.95 -35.81 -33.33
C ASN A 78 41.13 -36.77 -33.07
N ILE A 79 41.03 -38.04 -33.50
CA ILE A 79 42.16 -38.96 -33.75
C ILE A 79 41.83 -39.76 -35.04
N PRO A 80 42.79 -40.03 -35.95
CA PRO A 80 42.46 -40.21 -37.36
C PRO A 80 42.15 -41.65 -37.81
N ASN A 81 41.15 -41.73 -38.70
CA ASN A 81 41.01 -42.58 -39.88
C ASN A 81 41.73 -43.95 -39.92
N ASP A 82 40.96 -45.02 -39.74
CA ASP A 82 41.13 -46.28 -40.47
C ASP A 82 39.75 -46.90 -40.73
N ASN A 83 39.41 -47.11 -42.00
CA ASN A 83 38.12 -47.66 -42.44
C ASN A 83 38.15 -49.19 -42.44
N PRO A 84 37.04 -49.83 -42.08
CA PRO A 84 36.41 -50.76 -43.02
C PRO A 84 35.04 -50.25 -43.48
N VAL A 85 34.78 -50.36 -44.78
CA VAL A 85 33.54 -49.89 -45.42
C VAL A 85 32.33 -50.67 -44.88
N ALA A 86 31.48 -50.00 -44.10
CA ALA A 86 30.10 -50.40 -43.86
C ALA A 86 29.20 -49.89 -45.01
N PRO A 87 28.12 -50.59 -45.37
CA PRO A 87 27.19 -50.12 -46.41
C PRO A 87 26.51 -48.81 -45.99
N PRO A 88 26.12 -47.95 -46.95
CA PRO A 88 25.42 -46.71 -46.63
C PRO A 88 24.04 -47.03 -46.06
N THR A 89 23.87 -46.79 -44.76
CA THR A 89 22.55 -46.71 -44.15
C THR A 89 21.92 -45.41 -44.63
N ASP A 90 20.95 -45.47 -45.54
CA ASP A 90 20.10 -44.33 -45.87
C ASP A 90 19.27 -43.95 -44.63
N GLU A 91 19.83 -43.08 -43.79
CA GLU A 91 19.10 -42.45 -42.69
C GLU A 91 18.06 -41.48 -43.29
N VAL A 92 16.87 -42.01 -43.54
CA VAL A 92 15.69 -41.24 -43.94
C VAL A 92 15.53 -40.06 -42.97
N PRO A 93 15.52 -38.80 -43.44
CA PRO A 93 15.36 -37.65 -42.57
C PRO A 93 14.04 -37.76 -41.79
N GLN A 94 14.14 -38.02 -40.49
CA GLN A 94 12.96 -38.14 -39.64
C GLN A 94 12.28 -36.77 -39.55
N THR A 95 11.07 -36.66 -40.09
CA THR A 95 10.28 -35.44 -40.04
C THR A 95 9.90 -35.12 -38.60
N ILE A 96 10.58 -34.15 -38.00
CA ILE A 96 10.30 -33.68 -36.64
C ILE A 96 8.97 -32.92 -36.66
N VAL A 97 7.91 -33.56 -36.18
CA VAL A 97 6.60 -32.92 -36.00
C VAL A 97 6.62 -32.13 -34.70
N GLN A 98 6.36 -30.83 -34.78
CA GLN A 98 6.24 -29.94 -33.62
C GLN A 98 4.98 -30.28 -32.82
N HIS A 99 5.08 -30.32 -31.49
CA HIS A 99 3.91 -30.60 -30.64
C HIS A 99 2.93 -29.41 -30.67
N PRO A 100 1.65 -29.59 -31.04
CA PRO A 100 0.73 -28.47 -31.28
C PRO A 100 0.48 -27.59 -30.04
N GLU A 101 0.60 -28.14 -28.84
CA GLU A 101 0.36 -27.42 -27.57
C GLU A 101 1.65 -27.02 -26.83
N PHE A 102 2.79 -27.64 -27.15
CA PHE A 102 4.03 -27.53 -26.34
C PHE A 102 5.27 -27.19 -27.18
N PHE A 103 5.08 -26.78 -28.43
CA PHE A 103 6.10 -26.12 -29.24
C PHE A 103 5.92 -24.61 -29.13
N PHE A 104 6.45 -24.04 -28.06
CA PHE A 104 6.34 -22.60 -27.79
C PHE A 104 7.31 -21.79 -28.67
N ASP A 105 6.83 -20.64 -29.16
CA ASP A 105 7.68 -19.61 -29.75
C ASP A 105 8.53 -18.95 -28.65
N ASN A 106 9.67 -19.58 -28.32
CA ASN A 106 10.61 -19.08 -27.32
C ASN A 106 11.55 -18.00 -27.90
N THR A 107 11.04 -17.15 -28.78
CA THR A 107 11.80 -16.02 -29.32
C THR A 107 12.04 -14.96 -28.25
N LEU A 108 13.26 -14.43 -28.25
CA LEU A 108 13.58 -13.18 -27.59
C LEU A 108 13.35 -12.03 -28.58
N ILE A 109 12.84 -10.90 -28.09
CA ILE A 109 12.68 -9.67 -28.84
C ILE A 109 13.60 -8.58 -28.26
N ALA A 110 14.31 -7.90 -29.16
CA ALA A 110 15.13 -6.74 -28.84
C ALA A 110 14.27 -5.46 -28.83
N ILE A 111 14.23 -4.78 -27.69
CA ILE A 111 13.49 -3.53 -27.48
C ILE A 111 14.46 -2.45 -27.05
N GLN A 112 14.42 -1.30 -27.72
CA GLN A 112 15.16 -0.11 -27.32
C GLN A 112 14.22 0.89 -26.66
N ILE A 113 14.58 1.33 -25.46
CA ILE A 113 13.96 2.45 -24.75
C ILE A 113 15.08 3.41 -24.35
N GLU A 114 14.93 4.68 -24.70
CA GLU A 114 15.98 5.69 -24.55
C GLU A 114 17.30 5.20 -25.20
N ASN A 115 18.37 5.09 -24.41
CA ASN A 115 19.68 4.54 -24.80
C ASN A 115 19.91 3.11 -24.28
N THR A 116 18.87 2.44 -23.76
CA THR A 116 18.96 1.12 -23.12
C THR A 116 18.33 0.05 -24.00
N MET A 117 19.07 -1.04 -24.22
CA MET A 117 18.62 -2.21 -24.97
C MET A 117 18.13 -3.30 -24.00
N PHE A 118 16.90 -3.74 -24.18
CA PHE A 118 16.29 -4.87 -23.50
C PHE A 118 16.19 -6.05 -24.47
N ASN A 119 16.39 -7.27 -23.98
CA ASN A 119 16.17 -8.49 -24.76
C ASN A 119 15.36 -9.46 -23.91
N VAL A 120 14.08 -9.65 -24.27
CA VAL A 120 13.08 -10.29 -23.41
C VAL A 120 12.25 -11.31 -24.18
N HIS A 121 11.69 -12.31 -23.50
CA HIS A 121 10.85 -13.32 -24.15
C HIS A 121 9.57 -12.71 -24.72
N LYS A 122 9.32 -12.93 -26.02
CA LYS A 122 8.14 -12.42 -26.75
C LYS A 122 6.83 -12.78 -26.05
N TYR A 123 6.71 -14.01 -25.52
CA TYR A 123 5.51 -14.48 -24.81
C TYR A 123 5.15 -13.64 -23.57
N GLN A 124 6.11 -12.97 -22.93
CA GLN A 124 5.85 -12.14 -21.75
C GLN A 124 5.11 -10.85 -22.14
N LEU A 125 5.51 -10.26 -23.26
CA LEU A 125 4.90 -9.06 -23.79
C LEU A 125 3.58 -9.37 -24.51
N ALA A 126 3.46 -10.53 -25.15
CA ALA A 126 2.23 -10.98 -25.81
C ALA A 126 1.01 -11.16 -24.87
N LYS A 127 1.20 -11.02 -23.55
CA LYS A 127 0.11 -10.89 -22.55
C LYS A 127 -0.58 -9.51 -22.58
N SER A 128 0.02 -8.52 -23.23
CA SER A 128 -0.56 -7.22 -23.51
C SER A 128 -1.27 -7.27 -24.86
N GLU A 129 -2.41 -6.61 -24.96
CA GLU A 129 -3.16 -6.53 -26.22
C GLU A 129 -2.35 -5.78 -27.28
N VAL A 130 -1.77 -4.61 -26.92
CA VAL A 130 -0.90 -3.79 -27.78
C VAL A 130 0.27 -4.60 -28.37
N PHE A 131 1.04 -5.30 -27.53
CA PHE A 131 2.18 -6.10 -28.01
C PHE A 131 1.72 -7.34 -28.77
N SER A 132 0.62 -8.00 -28.35
CA SER A 132 0.04 -9.14 -29.05
C SER A 132 -0.35 -8.78 -30.49
N ASP A 133 -0.98 -7.62 -30.70
CA ASP A 133 -1.38 -7.15 -32.02
C ASP A 133 -0.19 -6.64 -32.85
N MET A 134 0.76 -5.95 -32.23
CA MET A 134 2.03 -5.59 -32.88
C MET A 134 2.76 -6.83 -33.44
N PHE A 135 2.77 -7.94 -32.70
CA PHE A 135 3.38 -9.20 -33.14
C PHE A 135 2.59 -9.99 -34.21
N LYS A 136 1.35 -9.58 -34.52
CA LYS A 136 0.51 -10.17 -35.58
C LYS A 136 0.58 -9.37 -36.89
N LEU A 137 1.19 -8.19 -36.88
CA LEU A 137 1.32 -7.36 -38.08
C LEU A 137 2.09 -8.11 -39.18
N PRO A 138 1.72 -7.94 -40.46
CA PRO A 138 2.45 -8.55 -41.56
C PRO A 138 3.92 -8.14 -41.54
N LYS A 139 4.81 -9.11 -41.77
CA LYS A 139 6.25 -8.83 -41.94
C LYS A 139 6.46 -7.97 -43.19
N PRO A 140 7.47 -7.06 -43.20
CA PRO A 140 7.77 -6.26 -44.37
C PRO A 140 8.03 -7.14 -45.61
N GLU A 141 7.58 -6.69 -46.78
CA GLU A 141 7.75 -7.43 -48.03
C GLU A 141 9.21 -7.33 -48.51
N GLY A 142 9.97 -8.43 -48.44
CA GLY A 142 11.33 -8.53 -48.95
C GLY A 142 12.31 -9.17 -47.96
N ASP A 143 13.61 -8.90 -48.16
CA ASP A 143 14.70 -9.36 -47.28
C ASP A 143 14.95 -8.40 -46.09
N GLU A 144 14.04 -7.45 -45.81
CA GLU A 144 14.20 -6.55 -44.67
C GLU A 144 13.98 -7.29 -43.34
N PRO A 145 14.89 -7.13 -42.36
CA PRO A 145 14.78 -7.81 -41.07
C PRO A 145 13.59 -7.28 -40.26
N GLU A 146 12.77 -8.22 -39.76
CA GLU A 146 11.61 -7.96 -38.90
C GLU A 146 11.98 -7.10 -37.68
N GLU A 147 11.11 -6.16 -37.32
CA GLU A 147 11.33 -5.28 -36.18
C GLU A 147 11.40 -6.09 -34.86
N GLY A 148 12.40 -5.78 -34.04
CA GLY A 148 12.69 -6.50 -32.79
C GLY A 148 13.45 -7.82 -32.98
N SER A 149 13.68 -8.29 -34.22
CA SER A 149 14.35 -9.58 -34.50
C SER A 149 15.80 -9.67 -34.02
N SER A 150 16.47 -8.52 -33.82
CA SER A 150 17.85 -8.48 -33.34
C SER A 150 18.21 -7.12 -32.72
N PRO A 151 19.28 -7.03 -31.91
CA PRO A 151 19.76 -5.74 -31.38
C PRO A 151 20.20 -4.71 -32.44
N LYS A 152 20.30 -5.08 -33.72
CA LYS A 152 20.56 -4.16 -34.84
C LYS A 152 19.27 -3.57 -35.43
N HIS A 153 18.15 -4.24 -35.20
CA HIS A 153 16.81 -3.88 -35.67
C HIS A 153 15.83 -4.01 -34.49
N PRO A 154 16.01 -3.24 -33.40
CA PRO A 154 15.16 -3.33 -32.22
C PRO A 154 13.79 -2.70 -32.49
N THR A 155 12.77 -3.10 -31.72
CA THR A 155 11.55 -2.31 -31.58
C THR A 155 11.85 -1.09 -30.73
N VAL A 156 11.66 0.12 -31.28
CA VAL A 156 11.95 1.36 -30.55
C VAL A 156 10.66 1.86 -29.88
N ILE A 157 10.70 2.06 -28.57
CA ILE A 157 9.57 2.59 -27.80
C ILE A 157 9.96 3.95 -27.22
N GLU A 158 9.26 4.99 -27.67
CA GLU A 158 9.43 6.37 -27.21
C GLU A 158 8.45 6.73 -26.08
N GLY A 159 8.73 7.82 -25.34
CA GLY A 159 7.85 8.31 -24.27
C GLY A 159 7.89 7.52 -22.96
N VAL A 160 8.73 6.49 -22.86
CA VAL A 160 8.88 5.61 -21.70
C VAL A 160 10.30 5.74 -21.14
N SER A 161 10.47 5.71 -19.80
CA SER A 161 11.80 5.63 -19.20
C SER A 161 12.28 4.18 -19.10
N ALA A 162 13.58 3.94 -19.30
CA ALA A 162 14.18 2.62 -19.17
C ALA A 162 14.02 2.06 -17.74
N SER A 163 13.97 2.93 -16.73
CA SER A 163 13.70 2.56 -15.33
C SER A 163 12.29 2.03 -15.11
N ASP A 164 11.27 2.67 -15.68
CA ASP A 164 9.88 2.24 -15.53
C ASP A 164 9.64 0.93 -16.28
N PHE A 165 10.23 0.77 -17.46
CA PHE A 165 10.15 -0.49 -18.21
C PHE A 165 10.86 -1.63 -17.48
N ALA A 166 12.02 -1.36 -16.85
CA ALA A 166 12.66 -2.33 -15.98
C ALA A 166 11.80 -2.70 -14.76
N ALA A 167 11.01 -1.77 -14.21
CA ALA A 167 10.06 -2.06 -13.13
C ALA A 167 8.90 -2.95 -13.61
N LEU A 168 8.30 -2.65 -14.78
CA LEU A 168 7.30 -3.51 -15.43
C LEU A 168 7.84 -4.93 -15.63
N LEU A 169 9.04 -5.07 -16.21
CA LEU A 169 9.67 -6.37 -16.45
C LEU A 169 9.95 -7.13 -15.15
N ARG A 170 10.41 -6.46 -14.07
CA ARG A 170 10.61 -7.11 -12.77
C ARG A 170 9.32 -7.73 -12.24
N VAL A 171 8.18 -7.03 -12.35
CA VAL A 171 6.88 -7.57 -11.93
C VAL A 171 6.43 -8.70 -12.86
N LEU A 172 6.50 -8.51 -14.18
CA LEU A 172 6.12 -9.52 -15.17
C LEU A 172 6.87 -10.84 -14.94
N TYR A 173 8.19 -10.80 -14.78
CA TYR A 173 9.01 -12.01 -14.61
C TYR A 173 8.90 -12.66 -13.22
N ALA A 174 8.65 -11.88 -12.16
CA ALA A 174 8.46 -12.42 -10.82
C ALA A 174 7.28 -13.42 -10.76
N SER A 175 6.22 -13.16 -11.53
CA SER A 175 4.98 -13.97 -11.53
C SER A 175 5.13 -15.42 -12.01
N HIS A 176 6.25 -15.80 -12.65
CA HIS A 176 6.38 -17.11 -13.33
C HIS A 176 7.03 -18.22 -12.49
N PHE A 177 7.75 -17.89 -11.42
CA PHE A 177 8.73 -18.82 -10.84
C PHE A 177 8.51 -19.20 -9.37
N SER A 178 7.42 -18.77 -8.72
CA SER A 178 7.06 -19.32 -7.41
C SER A 178 5.60 -19.14 -7.02
N SER A 179 5.02 -20.16 -6.40
CA SER A 179 3.68 -20.12 -5.77
C SER A 179 3.63 -19.31 -4.47
N ASN A 180 4.78 -18.87 -3.94
CA ASN A 180 4.94 -18.12 -2.69
C ASN A 180 5.78 -16.84 -2.88
N GLN A 181 5.63 -16.11 -3.99
CA GLN A 181 6.36 -14.85 -4.18
C GLN A 181 5.92 -13.81 -3.13
N PRO A 182 6.85 -13.05 -2.52
CA PRO A 182 6.50 -11.83 -1.81
C PRO A 182 5.89 -10.81 -2.78
N ALA A 183 5.08 -9.89 -2.25
CA ALA A 183 4.53 -8.79 -3.04
C ALA A 183 5.66 -7.97 -3.70
N PRO A 184 5.42 -7.40 -4.91
CA PRO A 184 6.37 -6.48 -5.54
C PRO A 184 6.86 -5.39 -4.59
N GLU A 185 8.14 -5.02 -4.71
CA GLU A 185 8.69 -3.89 -3.97
C GLU A 185 7.87 -2.62 -4.26
N ALA A 186 7.52 -1.86 -3.22
CA ALA A 186 6.58 -0.74 -3.32
C ALA A 186 7.00 0.33 -4.37
N SER A 187 8.31 0.52 -4.55
CA SER A 187 8.91 1.40 -5.55
C SER A 187 8.56 1.03 -7.01
N LEU A 188 8.26 -0.25 -7.28
CA LEU A 188 7.99 -0.78 -8.61
C LEU A 188 6.51 -0.71 -8.99
N ILE A 189 5.61 -0.65 -8.00
CA ILE A 189 4.16 -0.82 -8.20
C ILE A 189 3.59 0.25 -9.15
N ILE A 190 3.84 1.54 -8.87
CA ILE A 190 3.25 2.64 -9.65
C ILE A 190 3.84 2.76 -11.06
N PRO A 191 5.18 2.68 -11.26
CA PRO A 191 5.77 2.55 -12.60
C PRO A 191 5.23 1.36 -13.40
N ALA A 192 5.18 0.18 -12.79
CA ALA A 192 4.67 -1.02 -13.45
C ALA A 192 3.17 -0.88 -13.78
N PHE A 193 2.35 -0.27 -12.91
CA PHE A 193 0.94 -0.02 -13.18
C PHE A 193 0.76 0.95 -14.36
N ARG A 194 1.52 2.05 -14.39
CA ARG A 194 1.51 3.03 -15.49
C ARG A 194 1.74 2.37 -16.84
N LEU A 195 2.79 1.56 -16.95
CA LEU A 195 3.09 0.86 -18.20
C LEU A 195 2.13 -0.32 -18.47
N ALA A 196 1.62 -1.00 -17.44
CA ALA A 196 0.58 -2.00 -17.59
C ALA A 196 -0.74 -1.40 -18.11
N ASN A 197 -1.05 -0.16 -17.74
CA ASN A 197 -2.15 0.62 -18.32
C ASN A 197 -1.85 1.06 -19.75
N MET A 198 -0.66 1.62 -20.01
CA MET A 198 -0.29 2.17 -21.32
C MET A 198 -0.13 1.11 -22.43
N PHE A 199 0.27 -0.11 -22.08
CA PHE A 199 0.40 -1.24 -23.01
C PHE A 199 -0.78 -2.23 -22.94
N ASP A 200 -1.85 -1.94 -22.18
CA ASP A 200 -3.02 -2.84 -21.99
C ASP A 200 -2.66 -4.28 -21.56
N PHE A 201 -1.91 -4.39 -20.46
CA PHE A 201 -1.78 -5.65 -19.70
C PHE A 201 -2.93 -5.79 -18.69
N SER A 202 -4.13 -6.11 -19.17
CA SER A 202 -5.38 -6.18 -18.37
C SER A 202 -5.26 -7.00 -17.07
N GLU A 203 -4.68 -8.21 -17.12
CA GLU A 203 -4.44 -9.04 -15.92
C GLU A 203 -3.46 -8.39 -14.93
N LEU A 204 -2.39 -7.78 -15.43
CA LEU A 204 -1.36 -7.17 -14.60
C LEU A 204 -1.87 -5.90 -13.93
N ARG A 205 -2.68 -5.09 -14.63
CA ARG A 205 -3.40 -3.95 -14.03
C ARG A 205 -4.27 -4.40 -12.87
N ALA A 206 -5.07 -5.44 -13.06
CA ALA A 206 -5.95 -5.98 -12.02
C ALA A 206 -5.18 -6.51 -10.79
N PHE A 207 -4.02 -7.13 -11.02
CA PHE A 207 -3.10 -7.55 -9.95
C PHE A 207 -2.46 -6.36 -9.21
N LEU A 208 -2.02 -5.33 -9.94
CA LEU A 208 -1.32 -4.17 -9.38
C LEU A 208 -2.24 -3.14 -8.72
N LEU A 209 -3.51 -3.02 -9.12
CA LEU A 209 -4.46 -2.03 -8.59
C LEU A 209 -4.60 -2.08 -7.05
N PRO A 210 -4.89 -3.22 -6.38
CA PRO A 210 -4.96 -3.27 -4.93
C PRO A 210 -3.59 -3.05 -4.25
N LEU A 211 -2.48 -3.33 -4.94
CA LEU A 211 -1.13 -3.08 -4.44
C LEU A 211 -0.79 -1.58 -4.48
N ALA A 212 -1.24 -0.87 -5.51
CA ALA A 212 -1.17 0.58 -5.60
C ALA A 212 -2.04 1.25 -4.53
N GLU A 213 -3.23 0.71 -4.26
CA GLU A 213 -4.08 1.24 -3.17
C GLU A 213 -3.42 1.15 -1.80
N ASN A 214 -2.67 0.08 -1.53
CA ASN A 214 -2.02 -0.13 -0.24
C ASN A 214 -0.68 0.61 -0.09
N SER A 215 -0.08 1.10 -1.19
CA SER A 215 1.22 1.79 -1.17
C SER A 215 1.13 3.31 -1.22
N LEU A 216 0.00 3.88 -1.65
CA LEU A 216 -0.20 5.32 -1.78
C LEU A 216 -0.84 5.98 -0.54
N GLY A 217 -0.36 7.17 -0.17
CA GLY A 217 -1.07 8.07 0.75
C GLY A 217 -2.25 8.77 0.09
N ASP A 218 -3.18 9.32 0.88
CA ASP A 218 -4.47 9.83 0.36
C ASP A 218 -4.36 10.89 -0.74
N VAL A 219 -3.39 11.79 -0.67
CA VAL A 219 -3.16 12.78 -1.74
C VAL A 219 -2.71 12.11 -3.04
N ASP A 220 -1.79 11.14 -2.95
CA ASP A 220 -1.31 10.42 -4.13
C ASP A 220 -2.38 9.44 -4.67
N LYS A 221 -3.25 8.89 -3.82
CA LYS A 221 -4.45 8.17 -4.25
C LYS A 221 -5.38 9.06 -5.08
N ILE A 222 -5.60 10.32 -4.68
CA ILE A 222 -6.44 11.25 -5.43
C ILE A 222 -5.84 11.59 -6.80
N VAL A 223 -4.51 11.75 -6.87
CA VAL A 223 -3.81 11.98 -8.16
C VAL A 223 -3.93 10.74 -9.05
N PHE A 224 -3.57 9.56 -8.54
CA PHE A 224 -3.64 8.29 -9.27
C PHE A 224 -5.07 7.96 -9.74
N ALA A 225 -6.06 8.14 -8.88
CA ALA A 225 -7.46 7.88 -9.20
C ALA A 225 -8.00 8.81 -10.31
N ARG A 226 -7.48 10.03 -10.42
CA ARG A 226 -7.77 10.94 -11.54
C ARG A 226 -7.00 10.58 -12.81
N GLU A 227 -5.79 10.04 -12.67
CA GLU A 227 -4.95 9.61 -13.78
C GLU A 227 -5.51 8.35 -14.48
N PHE A 228 -6.17 7.45 -13.73
CA PHE A 228 -6.66 6.15 -14.21
C PHE A 228 -8.19 5.93 -14.06
N ASP A 229 -8.95 6.99 -13.81
CA ASP A 229 -10.42 6.99 -13.59
C ASP A 229 -10.95 6.01 -12.51
N VAL A 230 -10.19 5.82 -11.43
CA VAL A 230 -10.54 4.95 -10.28
C VAL A 230 -11.39 5.71 -9.26
N LYS A 231 -12.66 5.97 -9.62
CA LYS A 231 -13.56 6.89 -8.90
C LYS A 231 -13.77 6.51 -7.43
N GLU A 232 -13.77 5.22 -7.15
CA GLU A 232 -14.04 4.61 -5.84
C GLU A 232 -13.03 5.06 -4.77
N TRP A 233 -11.81 5.44 -5.15
CA TRP A 233 -10.77 5.87 -4.22
C TRP A 233 -10.92 7.32 -3.77
N LEU A 234 -11.63 8.15 -4.55
CA LEU A 234 -11.61 9.61 -4.41
C LEU A 234 -12.31 10.07 -3.15
N ALA A 235 -13.59 9.74 -2.98
CA ALA A 235 -14.33 10.17 -1.81
C ALA A 235 -13.72 9.64 -0.51
N PRO A 236 -13.34 8.34 -0.36
CA PRO A 236 -12.65 7.85 0.84
C PRO A 236 -11.33 8.59 1.14
N ALA A 237 -10.54 8.94 0.12
CA ALA A 237 -9.32 9.71 0.32
C ALA A 237 -9.61 11.16 0.74
N PHE A 238 -10.57 11.84 0.11
CA PHE A 238 -10.98 13.19 0.52
C PHE A 238 -11.57 13.22 1.93
N ILE A 239 -12.38 12.23 2.32
CA ILE A 239 -12.93 12.09 3.67
C ILE A 239 -11.78 12.00 4.70
N ARG A 240 -10.80 11.13 4.47
CA ARG A 240 -9.63 10.99 5.36
C ARG A 240 -8.79 12.27 5.44
N LEU A 241 -8.60 13.00 4.33
CA LEU A 241 -7.98 14.33 4.37
C LEU A 241 -8.82 15.34 5.17
N CYS A 242 -10.14 15.33 5.03
CA CYS A 242 -11.04 16.19 5.80
C CYS A 242 -11.04 15.87 7.31
N GLN A 243 -10.71 14.63 7.70
CA GLN A 243 -10.66 14.16 9.10
C GLN A 243 -9.27 14.28 9.76
N ARG A 244 -8.15 14.06 9.05
CA ARG A 244 -6.78 13.99 9.64
C ARG A 244 -6.37 15.27 10.38
N GLU A 245 -5.81 15.21 11.58
CA GLU A 245 -5.49 16.44 12.36
C GLU A 245 -4.59 17.44 11.60
N GLU A 246 -3.61 16.95 10.85
CA GLU A 246 -2.65 17.75 10.09
C GLU A 246 -3.26 18.49 8.88
N ARG A 247 -2.86 19.75 8.70
CA ARG A 247 -3.25 20.59 7.53
C ARG A 247 -2.54 20.12 6.26
N LEU A 248 -2.90 20.67 5.09
CA LEU A 248 -2.23 20.35 3.83
C LEU A 248 -0.85 21.00 3.87
N SER A 249 0.19 20.21 3.61
CA SER A 249 1.50 20.75 3.27
C SER A 249 1.45 21.48 1.92
N VAL A 250 2.44 22.32 1.64
CA VAL A 250 2.51 23.04 0.35
C VAL A 250 2.69 22.06 -0.80
N GLU A 251 3.46 20.99 -0.57
CA GLU A 251 3.75 19.93 -1.53
C GLU A 251 2.48 19.13 -1.89
N GLU A 252 1.65 18.80 -0.90
CA GLU A 252 0.34 18.19 -1.14
C GLU A 252 -0.62 19.14 -1.85
N ALA A 253 -0.67 20.41 -1.43
CA ALA A 253 -1.51 21.42 -2.06
C ALA A 253 -1.13 21.70 -3.53
N ARG A 254 0.14 21.48 -3.93
CA ARG A 254 0.58 21.52 -5.33
C ARG A 254 0.18 20.29 -6.13
N LYS A 255 0.12 19.10 -5.51
CA LYS A 255 -0.36 17.86 -6.15
C LYS A 255 -1.87 17.88 -6.36
N LEU A 256 -2.60 18.51 -5.45
CA LEU A 256 -4.05 18.71 -5.54
C LEU A 256 -4.40 19.86 -6.49
N GLN A 257 -5.51 19.71 -7.20
CA GLN A 257 -6.11 20.81 -7.98
C GLN A 257 -6.72 21.86 -7.04
N VAL A 258 -6.79 23.12 -7.47
CA VAL A 258 -7.24 24.25 -6.63
C VAL A 258 -8.61 23.99 -5.98
N ASP A 259 -9.57 23.44 -6.72
CA ASP A 259 -10.91 23.15 -6.22
C ASP A 259 -10.89 22.12 -5.07
N SER A 260 -9.99 21.13 -5.13
CA SER A 260 -9.78 20.17 -4.04
C SER A 260 -9.17 20.83 -2.80
N VAL A 261 -8.23 21.75 -2.96
CA VAL A 261 -7.61 22.48 -1.85
C VAL A 261 -8.64 23.40 -1.18
N LEU A 262 -9.47 24.10 -1.98
CA LEU A 262 -10.54 24.95 -1.48
C LEU A 262 -11.63 24.14 -0.75
N MET A 263 -12.06 23.00 -1.31
CA MET A 263 -13.01 22.09 -0.67
C MET A 263 -12.50 21.63 0.70
N ILE A 264 -11.29 21.04 0.76
CA ILE A 264 -10.70 20.56 2.02
C ILE A 264 -10.57 21.70 3.04
N SER A 265 -10.16 22.90 2.59
CA SER A 265 -10.04 24.07 3.47
C SER A 265 -11.40 24.50 4.02
N HIS A 266 -12.46 24.50 3.20
CA HIS A 266 -13.82 24.83 3.62
C HIS A 266 -14.34 23.84 4.67
N MET A 267 -14.18 22.53 4.43
CA MET A 267 -14.54 21.48 5.40
C MET A 267 -13.81 21.71 6.73
N TRP A 268 -12.52 22.05 6.69
CA TRP A 268 -11.75 22.33 7.90
C TRP A 268 -12.19 23.61 8.63
N GLU A 269 -12.61 24.65 7.92
CA GLU A 269 -13.16 25.86 8.54
C GLU A 269 -14.52 25.58 9.20
N GLN A 270 -15.42 24.89 8.51
CA GLN A 270 -16.73 24.52 9.03
C GLN A 270 -16.64 23.58 10.25
N PHE A 271 -15.81 22.53 10.17
CA PHE A 271 -15.81 21.43 11.15
C PHE A 271 -14.70 21.52 12.21
N ARG A 272 -13.57 22.17 11.93
CA ARG A 272 -12.50 22.42 12.93
C ARG A 272 -12.46 23.87 13.40
N GLY A 273 -12.90 24.80 12.57
CA GLY A 273 -12.83 26.25 12.78
C GLY A 273 -13.94 26.84 13.65
N ARG A 274 -14.49 26.10 14.62
CA ARG A 274 -15.46 26.62 15.61
C ARG A 274 -14.82 27.51 16.67
N ASN A 275 -14.15 28.55 16.20
CA ASN A 275 -13.76 29.70 16.99
C ASN A 275 -15.02 30.45 17.42
N SER A 276 -15.40 30.32 18.69
CA SER A 276 -16.45 31.05 19.41
C SER A 276 -17.61 31.60 18.56
N THR A 277 -18.68 30.81 18.46
CA THR A 277 -20.04 31.19 17.98
C THR A 277 -20.75 32.23 18.87
N ALA A 278 -20.01 33.03 19.63
CA ALA A 278 -20.53 34.02 20.56
C ALA A 278 -20.99 35.29 19.81
N ILE A 279 -22.29 35.55 19.83
CA ILE A 279 -22.89 36.77 19.27
C ILE A 279 -22.64 37.92 20.25
N THR A 280 -22.10 39.03 19.75
CA THR A 280 -21.86 40.24 20.55
C THR A 280 -23.14 40.74 21.22
N GLY A 281 -23.08 41.04 22.52
CA GLY A 281 -24.22 41.51 23.31
C GLY A 281 -25.14 40.40 23.85
N GLN A 282 -24.83 39.12 23.61
CA GLN A 282 -25.56 37.99 24.20
C GLN A 282 -24.86 37.42 25.43
N TYR A 283 -25.62 36.72 26.27
CA TYR A 283 -25.15 36.10 27.51
C TYR A 283 -24.96 34.59 27.35
N TYR A 284 -23.82 34.08 27.81
CA TYR A 284 -23.44 32.68 27.70
C TYR A 284 -22.81 32.19 29.02
N CYS A 285 -23.04 30.93 29.40
CA CYS A 285 -22.44 30.37 30.61
C CYS A 285 -20.98 29.95 30.39
N TYR A 286 -20.20 29.84 31.47
CA TYR A 286 -18.76 29.53 31.40
C TYR A 286 -18.42 28.21 30.69
N GLY A 287 -19.27 27.18 30.84
CA GLY A 287 -19.12 25.91 30.12
C GLY A 287 -19.37 26.04 28.61
N CYS A 288 -20.36 26.86 28.23
CA CYS A 288 -20.68 27.14 26.84
C CYS A 288 -19.55 27.87 26.11
N VAL A 289 -18.94 28.90 26.73
CA VAL A 289 -17.84 29.69 26.13
C VAL A 289 -16.48 29.00 26.26
N GLY A 290 -16.34 27.98 27.12
CA GLY A 290 -15.02 27.38 27.40
C GLY A 290 -14.09 28.32 28.19
N MET A 291 -14.64 29.35 28.82
CA MET A 291 -13.91 30.34 29.62
C MET A 291 -14.55 30.50 30.99
N LYS A 292 -13.74 30.56 32.04
CA LYS A 292 -14.19 30.87 33.40
C LYS A 292 -13.46 32.08 33.97
N PRO A 293 -14.06 32.85 34.91
CA PRO A 293 -13.36 33.89 35.63
C PRO A 293 -12.16 33.31 36.39
N TYR A 294 -11.07 34.07 36.39
CA TYR A 294 -9.90 33.83 37.22
C TYR A 294 -9.85 34.93 38.27
N GLY A 295 -10.09 34.57 39.53
CA GLY A 295 -10.21 35.50 40.66
C GLY A 295 -8.87 36.00 41.20
N GLY A 296 -7.92 36.31 40.33
CA GLY A 296 -6.59 36.80 40.66
C GLY A 296 -5.97 37.54 39.49
N ASP A 297 -4.91 38.29 39.76
CA ASP A 297 -4.25 39.10 38.75
C ASP A 297 -3.51 38.22 37.73
N ALA A 298 -3.62 38.59 36.45
CA ALA A 298 -2.93 37.92 35.36
C ALA A 298 -2.54 38.90 34.25
N HIS A 299 -1.50 38.54 33.50
CA HIS A 299 -1.20 39.20 32.24
C HIS A 299 -2.05 38.60 31.12
N CYS A 300 -2.71 39.45 30.34
CA CYS A 300 -3.44 39.04 29.15
C CYS A 300 -2.47 38.36 28.16
N LYS A 301 -2.78 37.13 27.73
CA LYS A 301 -1.90 36.34 26.85
C LYS A 301 -1.65 36.98 25.48
N HIS A 302 -2.53 37.89 25.04
CA HIS A 302 -2.43 38.57 23.75
C HIS A 302 -1.64 39.89 23.81
N CYS A 303 -2.00 40.81 24.70
CA CYS A 303 -1.39 42.14 24.79
C CYS A 303 -0.39 42.31 25.94
N SER A 304 -0.15 41.28 26.74
CA SER A 304 0.69 41.29 27.96
C SER A 304 0.28 42.30 29.05
N GLY A 305 -0.83 43.03 28.87
CA GLY A 305 -1.36 43.96 29.86
C GLY A 305 -1.81 43.25 31.13
N TYR A 306 -1.50 43.84 32.29
CA TYR A 306 -1.90 43.36 33.61
C TYR A 306 -3.40 43.61 33.83
N THR A 307 -4.14 42.64 34.36
CA THR A 307 -5.56 42.77 34.68
C THR A 307 -5.94 41.93 35.90
N SER A 308 -6.77 42.51 36.78
CA SER A 308 -7.42 41.84 37.92
C SER A 308 -8.72 41.14 37.55
N SER A 309 -9.16 41.26 36.29
CA SER A 309 -10.43 40.75 35.77
C SER A 309 -10.18 39.78 34.61
N ALA A 310 -9.38 38.75 34.85
CA ALA A 310 -8.95 37.80 33.83
C ALA A 310 -9.98 36.68 33.57
N LEU A 311 -10.10 36.26 32.31
CA LEU A 311 -10.76 35.02 31.91
C LEU A 311 -9.71 33.95 31.63
N ARG A 312 -9.90 32.74 32.17
CA ARG A 312 -9.07 31.57 31.88
C ARG A 312 -9.82 30.66 30.91
N CYS A 313 -9.24 30.42 29.73
CA CYS A 313 -9.66 29.34 28.86
C CYS A 313 -9.49 27.99 29.59
N ILE A 314 -10.55 27.18 29.56
CA ILE A 314 -10.61 25.84 30.15
C ILE A 314 -10.82 24.74 29.10
N GLY A 315 -11.02 25.11 27.83
CA GLY A 315 -11.28 24.22 26.71
C GLY A 315 -12.06 24.96 25.60
N PRO A 316 -12.46 24.27 24.53
CA PRO A 316 -13.17 24.89 23.39
C PRO A 316 -14.61 25.33 23.69
N GLY A 317 -15.19 24.93 24.84
CA GLY A 317 -16.58 25.20 25.18
C GLY A 317 -17.59 24.34 24.41
N THR A 318 -18.87 24.44 24.76
CA THR A 318 -19.95 23.67 24.11
C THR A 318 -20.78 24.44 23.08
N MET A 319 -20.57 25.75 22.91
CA MET A 319 -21.22 26.50 21.81
C MET A 319 -20.71 26.08 20.42
N GLY A 320 -19.53 25.45 20.38
CA GLY A 320 -19.01 24.71 19.23
C GLY A 320 -19.28 23.19 19.26
N ALA A 321 -20.14 22.69 20.14
CA ALA A 321 -20.46 21.25 20.23
C ALA A 321 -21.81 20.88 19.59
N ASN A 322 -22.66 21.85 19.24
CA ASN A 322 -23.96 21.59 18.60
C ASN A 322 -23.90 21.33 17.08
N SER A 323 -22.82 20.68 16.65
CA SER A 323 -22.96 19.52 15.78
C SER A 323 -22.07 18.44 16.38
N ASN A 324 -22.72 17.34 16.78
CA ASN A 324 -22.17 16.05 16.47
C ASN A 324 -22.16 15.97 14.94
N THR A 325 -21.13 16.57 14.32
CA THR A 325 -20.78 16.23 12.94
C THR A 325 -20.24 14.81 13.05
N SER A 326 -21.15 13.82 13.01
CA SER A 326 -20.73 12.45 12.75
C SER A 326 -20.02 12.45 11.40
N ASP A 327 -19.07 11.53 11.24
CA ASP A 327 -18.29 11.40 10.00
C ASP A 327 -19.20 11.41 8.76
N THR A 328 -20.41 10.84 8.90
CA THR A 328 -21.56 10.88 7.98
C THR A 328 -21.84 12.23 7.29
N SER A 329 -21.63 13.37 7.97
CA SER A 329 -21.89 14.69 7.35
C SER A 329 -20.74 15.14 6.46
N ILE A 330 -19.50 14.85 6.85
CA ILE A 330 -18.32 15.08 5.99
C ILE A 330 -18.38 14.12 4.81
N GLU A 331 -18.71 12.85 5.06
CA GLU A 331 -18.94 11.82 4.05
C GLU A 331 -20.01 12.25 3.04
N ALA A 332 -21.18 12.71 3.48
CA ALA A 332 -22.25 13.13 2.57
C ALA A 332 -21.85 14.33 1.69
N GLU A 333 -21.19 15.33 2.25
CA GLU A 333 -20.80 16.54 1.51
C GLU A 333 -19.63 16.27 0.54
N VAL A 334 -18.64 15.45 0.96
CA VAL A 334 -17.53 15.02 0.10
C VAL A 334 -18.00 14.09 -1.02
N ASN A 335 -18.86 13.10 -0.74
CA ASN A 335 -19.40 12.22 -1.78
C ASN A 335 -20.13 13.03 -2.86
N LYS A 336 -21.03 13.94 -2.45
CA LYS A 336 -21.73 14.83 -3.38
C LYS A 336 -20.75 15.70 -4.18
N TRP A 337 -19.75 16.30 -3.54
CA TRP A 337 -18.76 17.12 -4.24
C TRP A 337 -17.95 16.31 -5.26
N VAL A 338 -17.63 15.04 -4.97
CA VAL A 338 -16.96 14.14 -5.92
C VAL A 338 -17.89 13.82 -7.10
N GLU A 339 -19.17 13.49 -6.86
CA GLU A 339 -20.15 13.26 -7.92
C GLU A 339 -20.31 14.50 -8.83
N ASP A 340 -20.54 15.68 -8.25
CA ASP A 340 -20.66 16.95 -8.98
C ASP A 340 -19.40 17.28 -9.80
N SER A 341 -18.20 16.99 -9.26
CA SER A 341 -16.90 17.24 -9.92
C SER A 341 -16.56 16.26 -11.05
N PHE A 342 -17.28 15.14 -11.14
CA PHE A 342 -17.14 14.14 -12.21
C PHE A 342 -18.24 14.23 -13.26
N ALA A 343 -19.43 14.70 -12.90
CA ALA A 343 -20.52 14.99 -13.84
C ALA A 343 -20.26 16.25 -14.71
N SER A 344 -19.22 17.02 -14.38
CA SER A 344 -18.88 18.31 -15.01
C SER A 344 -17.66 18.26 -15.95
N LYS A 345 -17.18 17.06 -16.31
CA LYS A 345 -16.06 16.80 -17.24
C LYS A 345 -16.49 15.91 -18.41
#